data_AF-A0A7R9MK81-F1
#
_entry.id   AF-A0A7R9MK81-F1
#
_cell.length_a   1.000
_cell.length_b   1.000
_cell.length_c   1.000
_cell.angle_alpha   90.00
_cell.angle_beta   90.00
_cell.angle_gamma   90.00
#
_symmetry.space_group_name_H-M   'P 1'
#
loop_
_entity.id
_entity.type
_entity.pdbx_description
1 polymer ?
#
loop_
_entity_poly.entity_id
_entity_poly.type
_entity_poly.pdbx_seq_one_letter_code
_entity_poly.pdbx_strand_id
1 'polypeptide(L)'
;MIPLKTIVCIITDRIIYYFHMNTNKRCHSKVRPPRLDGQSCGLFASRSPHRPNPLGLSLAKLDSVKDGLVFVSGIDILDGTPIIDIKPYIKQYDSPDVSTDGQQTSETCDSTESEDQE
;
A
#
# COMPACT_ATOMS: atom_id res chain seq x y z
N MET A 1 24.43 -2.28 21.63
CA MET A 1 23.38 -1.24 21.72
C MET A 1 23.63 -0.22 20.62
N ILE A 2 22.89 -0.30 19.52
CA ILE A 2 22.92 0.74 18.48
C ILE A 2 22.01 1.86 18.99
N PRO A 3 22.50 3.10 19.17
CA PRO A 3 21.65 4.17 19.69
C PRO A 3 20.50 4.39 18.70
N LEU A 4 19.26 4.48 19.20
CA LEU A 4 18.06 4.74 18.40
C LEU A 4 18.21 5.95 17.45
N LYS A 5 19.08 6.90 17.79
CA LYS A 5 19.46 8.04 16.93
C LYS A 5 20.09 7.64 15.58
N THR A 6 20.76 6.48 15.50
CA THR A 6 21.37 5.98 14.27
C THR A 6 20.35 5.28 13.37
N ILE A 7 19.28 4.72 13.93
CA ILE A 7 18.19 4.07 13.16
C ILE A 7 17.27 5.12 12.50
N VAL A 8 17.23 6.34 13.05
CA VAL A 8 16.42 7.49 12.60
C VAL A 8 17.07 8.28 11.46
N CYS A 9 18.33 8.00 11.15
CA CYS A 9 19.09 8.67 10.10
C CYS A 9 19.21 7.68 8.94
N ILE A 10 18.24 7.58 8.03
CA ILE A 10 18.27 8.16 6.68
C ILE A 10 16.87 7.90 6.05
N ILE A 11 16.13 8.96 5.73
CA ILE A 11 15.18 9.10 4.61
C ILE A 11 14.14 7.97 4.43
N THR A 12 12.88 8.30 4.76
CA THR A 12 11.63 7.53 4.60
C THR A 12 11.46 6.30 5.51
N ASP A 13 10.31 6.20 6.18
CA ASP A 13 9.93 5.03 6.97
C ASP A 13 8.74 4.34 6.32
N ARG A 14 8.80 3.01 6.22
CA ARG A 14 7.65 2.19 5.87
C ARG A 14 6.79 2.02 7.11
N ILE A 15 5.57 2.54 7.04
CA ILE A 15 4.57 2.41 8.09
C ILE A 15 3.53 1.38 7.65
N ILE A 16 3.32 0.35 8.47
CA ILE A 16 2.23 -0.61 8.31
C ILE A 16 1.16 -0.26 9.34
N TYR A 17 -0.09 -0.17 8.88
CA TYR A 17 -1.22 0.26 9.69
C TYR A 17 -2.48 -0.54 9.37
N TYR A 18 -3.47 -0.49 10.26
CA TYR A 18 -4.72 -1.23 10.11
C TYR A 18 -5.86 -0.32 9.64
N PHE A 19 -6.57 -0.69 8.58
CA PHE A 19 -7.75 0.06 8.09
C PHE A 19 -8.95 -0.12 9.03
N HIS A 20 -8.89 0.52 10.20
CA HIS A 20 -9.88 0.39 11.28
C HIS A 20 -11.30 0.83 10.88
N MET A 21 -11.43 1.75 9.92
CA MET A 21 -12.74 2.17 9.39
C MET A 21 -13.27 1.29 8.26
N ASN A 22 -12.53 0.25 7.84
CA ASN A 22 -13.02 -0.71 6.87
C ASN A 22 -13.95 -1.73 7.55
N THR A 23 -15.20 -1.32 7.77
CA THR A 23 -16.23 -2.13 8.45
C THR A 23 -16.77 -3.28 7.58
N ASN A 24 -16.56 -3.20 6.26
CA ASN A 24 -17.07 -4.19 5.31
C ASN A 24 -16.12 -5.39 5.22
N LYS A 25 -16.50 -6.50 5.84
CA LYS A 25 -15.69 -7.74 5.85
C LYS A 25 -15.74 -8.51 4.52
N ARG A 26 -16.63 -8.14 3.61
CA ARG A 26 -16.72 -8.78 2.29
C ARG A 26 -15.61 -8.24 1.40
N CYS A 27 -14.72 -9.12 0.96
CA CYS A 27 -13.72 -8.81 -0.05
C CYS A 27 -14.12 -9.45 -1.38
N HIS A 28 -14.07 -8.67 -2.46
CA HIS A 28 -14.26 -9.18 -3.81
C HIS A 28 -12.91 -9.44 -4.46
N SER A 29 -12.80 -10.53 -5.23
CA SER A 29 -11.57 -10.86 -5.95
C SER A 29 -11.22 -9.86 -7.05
N LYS A 30 -12.22 -9.14 -7.58
CA LYS A 30 -12.06 -8.02 -8.53
C LYS A 30 -12.50 -6.71 -7.87
N VAL A 31 -11.79 -5.63 -8.19
CA VAL A 31 -12.07 -4.26 -7.73
C VAL A 31 -11.98 -3.29 -8.90
N ARG A 32 -12.55 -2.09 -8.73
CA ARG A 32 -12.46 -0.99 -9.70
C ARG A 32 -11.77 0.22 -9.05
N PRO A 33 -10.42 0.27 -9.07
CA PRO A 33 -9.68 1.38 -8.48
C PRO A 33 -10.02 2.70 -9.19
N PRO A 34 -10.10 3.84 -8.46
CA PRO A 34 -10.41 5.14 -9.08
C PRO A 34 -9.42 5.59 -10.17
N ARG A 35 -8.17 5.11 -10.10
CA ARG A 35 -7.09 5.46 -11.03
C ARG A 35 -7.08 4.65 -12.33
N LEU A 36 -8.04 3.74 -12.53
CA LEU A 36 -8.15 2.89 -13.73
C LEU A 36 -9.34 3.27 -14.63
N ASP A 37 -9.88 4.49 -14.50
CA ASP A 37 -10.95 5.02 -15.39
C ASP A 37 -12.13 4.06 -15.63
N GLY A 38 -12.56 3.37 -14.59
CA GLY A 38 -13.69 2.43 -14.62
C GLY A 38 -13.31 0.97 -14.95
N GLN A 39 -12.07 0.69 -15.36
CA GLN A 39 -11.60 -0.68 -15.55
C GLN A 39 -11.46 -1.42 -14.21
N SER A 40 -11.69 -2.73 -14.26
CA SER A 40 -11.50 -3.61 -13.11
C SER A 40 -10.16 -4.31 -13.14
N CYS A 41 -9.52 -4.48 -11.98
CA CYS A 41 -8.36 -5.34 -11.82
C CYS A 41 -8.55 -6.30 -10.64
N GLY A 42 -7.66 -7.29 -10.51
CA GLY A 42 -7.65 -8.17 -9.36
C GLY A 42 -7.36 -7.39 -8.07
N LEU A 43 -8.00 -7.80 -6.96
CA LEU A 43 -7.80 -7.15 -5.66
C LEU A 43 -6.33 -7.05 -5.26
N PHE A 44 -5.57 -8.12 -5.44
CA PHE A 44 -4.13 -8.17 -5.10
C PHE A 44 -3.23 -7.44 -6.11
N ALA A 45 -3.74 -7.13 -7.30
CA ALA A 45 -3.09 -6.24 -8.27
C ALA A 45 -3.36 -4.76 -7.96
N SER A 46 -4.11 -4.46 -6.90
CA SER A 46 -4.49 -3.10 -6.49
C SER A 46 -3.97 -2.76 -5.09
N ARG A 47 -4.18 -1.50 -4.70
CA ARG A 47 -3.94 -0.96 -3.36
C ARG A 47 -5.24 -0.71 -2.58
N SER A 48 -6.31 -1.44 -2.91
CA SER A 48 -7.63 -1.27 -2.26
C SER A 48 -7.54 -1.53 -0.74
N PRO A 49 -8.21 -0.72 0.10
CA PRO A 49 -8.31 -0.98 1.54
C PRO A 49 -9.22 -2.18 1.87
N HIS A 50 -10.13 -2.56 0.96
CA HIS A 50 -11.09 -3.66 1.12
C HIS A 50 -10.47 -5.03 0.78
N ARG A 51 -9.65 -5.56 1.68
CA ARG A 51 -8.89 -6.81 1.53
C ARG A 51 -9.06 -7.75 2.72
N PRO A 52 -8.85 -9.08 2.55
CA PRO A 52 -9.00 -10.07 3.63
C PRO A 52 -8.23 -9.69 4.89
N ASN A 53 -6.99 -9.23 4.71
CA ASN A 53 -6.17 -8.63 5.75
C ASN A 53 -6.10 -7.12 5.48
N PRO A 54 -6.87 -6.29 6.22
CA PRO A 54 -7.00 -4.85 6.00
C PRO A 54 -5.79 -4.09 6.55
N LEU A 55 -4.62 -4.41 6.02
CA LEU A 55 -3.36 -3.76 6.30
C LEU A 55 -3.01 -2.79 5.17
N GLY A 56 -2.72 -1.55 5.56
CA GLY A 56 -2.17 -0.51 4.70
C GLY A 56 -0.66 -0.40 4.86
N LEU A 57 -0.04 0.23 3.87
CA LEU A 57 1.40 0.47 3.84
C LEU A 57 1.65 1.84 3.20
N SER A 58 2.38 2.70 3.89
CA SER A 58 2.78 4.01 3.38
C SER A 58 4.28 4.19 3.53
N LEU A 59 4.89 4.84 2.54
CA LEU A 59 6.21 5.44 2.70
C LEU A 59 5.99 6.83 3.27
N ALA A 60 6.46 7.05 4.48
CA ALA A 60 6.35 8.29 5.21
C ALA A 60 7.69 9.00 5.22
N LYS A 61 7.73 10.32 5.09
CA LYS A 61 8.94 11.09 5.36
C LYS A 61 9.04 11.34 6.85
N LEU A 62 10.13 10.92 7.47
CA LEU A 62 10.43 11.25 8.86
C LEU A 62 10.85 12.71 8.99
N ASP A 63 10.08 13.50 9.73
CA ASP A 63 10.34 14.92 9.94
C ASP A 63 11.09 15.17 11.25
N SER A 64 10.66 14.54 12.35
CA SER A 64 11.39 14.59 13.63
C SER A 64 10.96 13.49 14.60
N VAL A 65 11.78 13.23 15.61
CA VAL A 65 11.43 12.39 16.77
C VAL A 65 11.63 13.22 18.02
N LYS A 66 10.55 13.44 18.80
CA LYS A 66 10.57 14.24 20.04
C LYS A 66 9.64 13.61 21.06
N ASP A 67 10.11 13.52 22.30
CA ASP A 67 9.30 13.07 23.45
C ASP A 67 8.61 11.71 23.24
N GLY A 68 9.29 10.79 22.55
CA GLY A 68 8.74 9.47 22.20
C GLY A 68 7.72 9.48 21.06
N LEU A 69 7.45 10.64 20.45
CA LEU A 69 6.59 10.80 19.30
C LEU A 69 7.41 10.86 18.00
N VAL A 70 6.84 10.28 16.95
CA VAL A 70 7.41 10.26 15.60
C VAL A 70 6.54 11.16 14.72
N PHE A 71 7.12 12.25 14.23
CA PHE A 71 6.47 13.19 13.34
C PHE A 71 6.83 12.85 11.91
N VAL A 72 5.81 12.61 11.07
CA VAL A 72 5.98 12.20 9.69
C VAL A 72 5.07 12.97 8.74
N SER A 73 5.46 13.05 7.48
CA SER A 73 4.69 13.65 6.39
C SER A 73 4.59 12.70 5.19
N GLY A 74 3.69 12.99 4.25
CA GLY A 74 3.49 12.17 3.06
C GLY A 74 2.74 10.86 3.30
N ILE A 75 2.00 10.74 4.40
CA ILE A 75 1.15 9.58 4.71
C ILE A 75 -0.28 9.79 4.21
N ASP A 76 -0.94 8.69 3.85
CA ASP A 76 -2.34 8.66 3.40
C ASP A 76 -3.15 7.75 4.33
N ILE A 77 -3.30 8.20 5.58
CA ILE A 77 -4.03 7.48 6.64
C ILE A 77 -4.96 8.43 7.38
N LEU A 78 -6.04 7.89 7.93
CA LEU A 78 -7.00 8.65 8.73
C LEU A 78 -6.47 8.86 10.15
N ASP A 79 -6.93 9.93 10.80
CA ASP A 79 -6.66 10.13 12.22
C ASP A 79 -7.19 8.95 13.06
N GLY A 80 -6.48 8.62 14.14
CA GLY A 80 -6.79 7.46 14.99
C GLY A 80 -6.47 6.09 14.36
N THR A 81 -5.90 6.03 13.15
CA THR A 81 -5.52 4.77 12.52
C THR A 81 -4.45 4.02 13.35
N PRO A 82 -4.72 2.78 13.79
CA PRO A 82 -3.74 2.00 14.54
C PRO A 82 -2.51 1.67 13.70
N ILE A 83 -1.33 2.01 14.23
CA ILE A 83 -0.04 1.64 13.64
C ILE A 83 0.34 0.25 14.15
N ILE A 84 0.73 -0.62 13.22
CA ILE A 84 1.12 -2.00 13.50
C ILE A 84 2.64 -2.14 13.55
N ASP A 85 3.35 -1.45 12.66
CA ASP A 85 4.79 -1.58 12.52
C ASP A 85 5.41 -0.38 11.81
N ILE A 86 6.65 -0.05 12.16
CA ILE A 86 7.46 1.00 11.54
C ILE A 86 8.82 0.39 11.22
N LYS A 87 9.22 0.45 9.95
CA LYS A 87 10.53 -0.05 9.49
C LYS A 87 11.25 1.00 8.67
N PRO A 88 12.59 1.11 8.81
CA PRO A 88 13.36 1.99 7.96
C PRO A 88 13.21 1.57 6.50
N TYR A 89 13.04 2.53 5.59
CA TYR A 89 13.13 2.27 4.16
C TYR A 89 14.60 2.04 3.80
N ILE A 90 14.88 0.92 3.14
CA ILE A 90 16.20 0.59 2.65
C ILE A 90 16.10 0.50 1.14
N LYS A 91 16.65 1.50 0.43
CA LYS A 91 16.55 1.63 -1.03
C LYS A 91 16.91 0.32 -1.75
N GLN A 92 17.94 -0.38 -1.30
CA GLN A 92 18.40 -1.65 -1.88
C GLN A 92 17.36 -2.77 -1.82
N TYR A 93 16.45 -2.75 -0.82
CA TYR A 93 15.44 -3.79 -0.62
C TYR A 93 14.04 -3.35 -1.04
N ASP A 94 13.74 -2.07 -0.88
CA ASP A 94 12.38 -1.53 -1.04
C ASP A 94 12.17 -0.84 -2.41
N SER A 95 13.23 -0.61 -3.19
CA SER A 95 13.17 -0.08 -4.56
C SER A 95 13.88 -1.04 -5.53
N PRO A 96 13.18 -2.07 -6.04
CA PRO A 96 13.75 -2.93 -7.07
C PRO A 96 14.09 -2.12 -8.32
N ASP A 97 15.23 -2.43 -8.94
CA ASP A 97 15.56 -1.86 -10.24
C ASP A 97 14.51 -2.32 -11.25
N VAL A 98 13.78 -1.38 -11.83
CA VAL A 98 12.84 -1.66 -12.90
C VAL A 98 13.66 -1.89 -14.18
N SER A 99 14.27 -3.06 -14.31
CA SER A 99 14.80 -3.48 -15.60
C SER A 99 13.60 -3.74 -16.50
N THR A 100 13.33 -2.81 -17.40
CA THR A 100 12.42 -2.95 -18.55
C THR A 100 12.95 -4.02 -19.51
N ASP A 101 12.93 -5.28 -19.10
CA ASP A 101 13.13 -6.44 -19.96
C ASP A 101 11.88 -7.32 -19.84
N GLY A 102 10.80 -6.87 -20.48
CA GLY A 102 9.52 -7.55 -20.47
C GLY A 102 8.60 -6.88 -21.49
N GLN A 103 8.61 -7.41 -22.71
CA GLN A 103 7.79 -6.98 -23.81
C GLN A 103 6.32 -6.87 -23.39
N GLN A 104 5.72 -5.72 -23.67
CA GLN A 104 4.29 -5.49 -23.56
C GLN A 104 3.61 -6.23 -24.72
N THR A 105 3.35 -7.54 -24.58
CA THR A 105 2.35 -8.20 -25.43
C THR A 105 0.99 -7.73 -24.95
N SER A 106 0.34 -6.89 -25.75
CA SER A 106 -1.05 -6.51 -25.58
C SER A 106 -1.94 -7.75 -25.71
N GLU A 107 -2.21 -8.42 -24.60
CA GLU A 107 -3.38 -9.29 -24.51
C GLU A 107 -4.60 -8.38 -24.27
N THR A 108 -5.28 -8.05 -25.36
CA THR A 108 -6.64 -7.51 -25.31
C THR A 108 -7.50 -8.54 -24.60
N CYS A 109 -7.91 -8.24 -23.37
CA CYS A 109 -8.89 -9.03 -22.65
C CYS A 109 -10.26 -8.70 -23.26
N ASP A 110 -10.59 -9.38 -24.36
CA ASP A 110 -11.92 -9.38 -24.95
C ASP A 110 -12.84 -10.18 -24.01
N SER A 111 -13.57 -9.45 -23.17
CA SER A 111 -14.65 -10.02 -22.38
C SER A 111 -15.86 -10.18 -23.29
N THR A 112 -16.00 -11.37 -23.88
CA THR A 112 -17.30 -11.81 -24.36
C THR A 112 -18.25 -11.94 -23.17
N GLU A 113 -19.32 -11.16 -23.23
CA GLU A 113 -20.48 -11.27 -22.36
C GLU A 113 -21.01 -12.71 -22.43
N SER A 114 -21.03 -13.39 -21.29
CA SER A 114 -21.95 -14.50 -21.04
C SER A 114 -22.94 -13.98 -20.02
N GLU A 115 -24.13 -13.67 -20.52
CA GLU A 115 -25.35 -13.67 -19.76
C GLU A 115 -25.49 -15.03 -19.08
N ASP A 116 -25.67 -15.06 -17.76
CA ASP A 116 -26.33 -16.17 -17.11
C ASP A 116 -27.36 -15.59 -16.15
N GLN A 117 -28.61 -15.79 -16.56
CA GLN A 117 -29.83 -15.54 -15.83
C GLN A 117 -30.08 -16.71 -14.86
N GLU A 118 -30.73 -16.35 -13.74
CA GLU A 118 -31.38 -17.19 -12.71
C GLU A 118 -30.53 -17.78 -11.58
#